data_AF-A0A6J5DBB4-F1
#
_entry.id   AF-A0A6J5DBB4-F1
#
_cell.length_a   1.000
_cell.length_b   1.000
_cell.length_c   1.000
_cell.angle_alpha   90.00
_cell.angle_beta   90.00
_cell.angle_gamma   90.00
#
_symmetry.space_group_name_H-M   'P 1'
#
loop_
_entity.id
_entity.type
_entity.pdbx_description
1 polymer ?
#
loop_
_entity_poly.entity_id
_entity_poly.type
_entity_poly.pdbx_seq_one_letter_code
_entity_poly.pdbx_strand_id
1 'polypeptide(L)'
;MPLYPDIEDKICAHLRRVAEGERVKAIAIGRLTDDQHRAISKLRLSVGLPGLDDPEILLVGRHMHQSRVVKDRYSVDDVLCQIGSSLAETSIIHGSSKMTIVQSTILRADGYGSMVRDEAVLELLARKPKAELFSVIPKGDISPARREQKQKKERPLESGLETR
;
A
#
# COMPACT_ATOMS: atom_id res chain seq x y z
N MET A 1 -11.70 -8.70 -10.14
CA MET A 1 -10.54 -8.60 -9.20
C MET A 1 -9.26 -8.49 -10.02
N PRO A 2 -8.49 -7.39 -9.92
CA PRO A 2 -7.27 -7.20 -10.70
C PRO A 2 -6.09 -8.02 -10.17
N LEU A 3 -6.13 -8.55 -8.95
CA LEU A 3 -5.10 -9.47 -8.44
C LEU A 3 -5.22 -10.87 -9.05
N TYR A 4 -4.08 -11.53 -9.30
CA TYR A 4 -4.08 -12.91 -9.78
C TYR A 4 -4.63 -13.88 -8.72
N PRO A 5 -5.24 -15.02 -9.12
CA PRO A 5 -5.63 -16.07 -8.18
C PRO A 5 -4.44 -16.54 -7.34
N ASP A 6 -4.67 -16.81 -6.05
CA ASP A 6 -3.69 -17.33 -5.09
C ASP A 6 -2.40 -16.50 -4.98
N ILE A 7 -2.47 -15.20 -5.30
CA ILE A 7 -1.32 -14.31 -5.26
C ILE A 7 -0.95 -13.88 -3.84
N GLU A 8 -1.88 -13.96 -2.90
CA GLU A 8 -1.70 -13.50 -1.52
C GLU A 8 -0.55 -14.22 -0.83
N ASP A 9 -0.48 -15.56 -0.95
CA ASP A 9 0.61 -16.37 -0.41
C ASP A 9 1.97 -15.98 -1.02
N LYS A 10 1.98 -15.67 -2.31
CA LYS A 10 3.20 -15.23 -3.03
C LYS A 10 3.63 -13.85 -2.56
N ILE A 11 2.71 -12.92 -2.37
CA ILE A 11 3.02 -11.58 -1.82
C ILE A 11 3.55 -11.73 -0.39
N CYS A 12 2.91 -12.56 0.43
CA CYS A 12 3.33 -12.82 1.81
C CYS A 12 4.76 -13.36 1.87
N ALA A 13 5.03 -14.44 1.13
CA ALA A 13 6.37 -15.02 1.02
C ALA A 13 7.40 -14.01 0.49
N HIS A 14 7.01 -13.21 -0.51
CA HIS A 14 7.86 -12.18 -1.09
C HIS A 14 8.24 -11.09 -0.08
N LEU A 15 7.27 -10.58 0.70
CA LEU A 15 7.53 -9.58 1.73
C LEU A 15 8.35 -10.13 2.91
N ARG A 16 8.20 -11.41 3.25
CA ARG A 16 9.06 -12.07 4.26
C ARG A 16 10.51 -12.17 3.80
N ARG A 17 10.76 -12.57 2.55
CA ARG A 17 12.11 -12.58 1.97
C ARG A 17 12.75 -11.20 1.93
N VAL A 18 11.95 -10.16 1.65
CA VAL A 18 12.40 -8.77 1.77
C VAL A 18 12.81 -8.45 3.21
N ALA A 19 12.05 -8.92 4.20
CA ALA A 19 12.36 -8.73 5.62
C ALA A 19 13.70 -9.38 6.03
N GLU A 20 14.03 -10.51 5.42
CA GLU A 20 15.30 -11.23 5.61
C GLU A 20 16.50 -10.55 4.91
N GLY A 21 16.27 -9.42 4.23
CA GLY A 21 17.31 -8.65 3.55
C GLY A 21 17.68 -9.21 2.17
N GLU A 22 16.92 -10.16 1.64
CA GLU A 22 17.18 -10.73 0.32
C GLU A 22 17.06 -9.68 -0.80
N ARG A 23 17.83 -9.88 -1.88
CA ARG A 23 17.63 -9.17 -3.14
C ARG A 23 16.55 -9.89 -3.96
N VAL A 24 15.29 -9.59 -3.65
CA VAL A 24 14.14 -10.10 -4.40
C VAL A 24 13.97 -9.38 -5.75
N LYS A 25 13.50 -10.11 -6.76
CA LYS A 25 13.09 -9.55 -8.06
C LYS A 25 11.62 -9.15 -8.00
N ALA A 26 11.20 -8.18 -8.81
CA ALA A 26 9.79 -7.82 -8.90
C ALA A 26 8.93 -9.03 -9.30
N ILE A 27 7.77 -9.18 -8.67
CA ILE A 27 6.77 -10.20 -9.00
C ILE A 27 5.54 -9.54 -9.61
N ALA A 28 4.90 -10.18 -10.59
CA ALA A 28 3.62 -9.73 -11.11
C ALA A 28 2.50 -10.17 -10.16
N ILE A 29 1.70 -9.21 -9.69
CA ILE A 29 0.66 -9.45 -8.68
C ILE A 29 -0.76 -9.38 -9.24
N GLY A 30 -0.93 -8.80 -10.42
CA GLY A 30 -2.23 -8.57 -11.00
C GLY A 30 -2.19 -7.75 -12.28
N ARG A 31 -3.37 -7.41 -12.80
CA ARG A 31 -3.59 -6.53 -13.95
C ARG A 31 -4.71 -5.55 -13.62
N LEU A 32 -4.46 -4.26 -13.85
CA LEU A 32 -5.49 -3.23 -13.80
C LEU A 32 -6.67 -3.62 -14.70
N THR A 33 -7.88 -3.25 -14.28
CA THR A 33 -9.05 -3.39 -15.16
C THR A 33 -8.92 -2.46 -16.36
N ASP A 34 -9.66 -2.75 -17.43
CA ASP A 34 -9.67 -1.89 -18.62
C ASP A 34 -10.03 -0.43 -18.28
N ASP A 35 -10.97 -0.21 -17.35
CA ASP A 35 -11.36 1.12 -16.90
C ASP A 35 -10.26 1.81 -16.10
N GLN A 36 -9.62 1.09 -15.17
CA GLN A 36 -8.50 1.62 -14.39
C GLN A 36 -7.30 1.95 -15.28
N HIS A 37 -6.98 1.05 -16.23
CA HIS A 37 -5.91 1.23 -17.19
C HIS A 37 -6.15 2.44 -18.09
N ARG A 38 -7.36 2.57 -18.65
CA ARG A 38 -7.75 3.77 -19.42
C ARG A 38 -7.67 5.05 -18.60
N ALA A 39 -8.13 5.02 -17.35
CA ALA A 39 -8.09 6.19 -16.48
C ALA A 39 -6.65 6.64 -16.17
N ILE A 40 -5.74 5.71 -15.89
CA ILE A 40 -4.31 6.02 -15.71
C ILE A 40 -3.69 6.57 -16.99
N SER A 41 -3.95 5.95 -18.14
CA SER A 41 -3.44 6.43 -19.43
C SER A 41 -3.94 7.83 -19.75
N LYS A 42 -5.22 8.13 -19.50
CA LYS A 42 -5.78 9.48 -19.66
C LYS A 42 -5.11 10.49 -18.74
N LEU A 43 -4.87 10.13 -17.48
CA LEU A 43 -4.15 10.97 -16.52
C LEU A 43 -2.73 11.29 -17.01
N ARG A 44 -1.98 10.28 -17.46
CA ARG A 44 -0.62 10.45 -17.97
C ARG A 44 -0.55 11.34 -19.20
N LEU A 45 -1.45 11.12 -20.16
CA LEU A 45 -1.54 11.95 -21.36
C LEU A 45 -1.85 13.41 -21.01
N SER A 46 -2.70 13.66 -20.00
CA SER A 46 -3.03 15.02 -19.55
C SER A 46 -1.85 15.81 -18.97
N VAL A 47 -0.81 15.11 -18.51
CA VAL A 47 0.43 15.72 -17.99
C VAL A 47 1.62 15.57 -18.97
N GLY A 48 1.36 15.24 -20.24
CA GLY A 48 2.38 15.14 -21.28
C GLY A 48 3.27 13.89 -21.20
N LEU A 49 2.85 12.87 -20.44
CA LEU A 49 3.54 11.58 -20.35
C LEU A 49 2.89 10.56 -21.28
N PRO A 50 3.65 9.59 -21.83
CA PRO A 50 3.07 8.51 -22.63
C PRO A 50 2.09 7.69 -21.79
N GLY A 51 1.08 7.11 -22.43
CA GLY A 51 0.11 6.21 -21.78
C GLY A 51 0.78 5.01 -21.11
N LEU A 52 0.00 4.26 -20.33
CA LEU A 52 0.45 2.99 -19.77
C LEU A 52 0.32 1.92 -20.86
N ASP A 53 1.39 1.20 -21.18
CA ASP A 53 1.36 0.18 -22.25
C ASP A 53 0.81 -1.16 -21.75
N ASP A 54 1.18 -1.52 -20.52
CA ASP A 54 0.86 -2.82 -19.92
C ASP A 54 0.06 -2.60 -18.63
N PRO A 55 -1.15 -3.17 -18.49
CA PRO A 55 -1.93 -3.07 -17.27
C PRO A 55 -1.37 -3.93 -16.13
N GLU A 56 -0.35 -4.75 -16.36
CA GLU A 56 0.27 -5.58 -15.33
C GLU A 56 0.88 -4.74 -14.17
N ILE A 57 0.55 -5.16 -12.95
CA ILE A 57 1.02 -4.57 -11.71
C ILE A 57 2.16 -5.43 -11.16
N LEU A 58 3.29 -4.79 -10.93
CA LEU A 58 4.48 -5.40 -10.36
C LEU A 58 4.66 -5.02 -8.90
N LEU A 59 5.25 -5.90 -8.10
CA LEU A 59 5.63 -5.64 -6.72
C LEU A 59 7.12 -5.94 -6.51
N VAL A 60 7.89 -4.89 -6.17
CA VAL A 60 9.24 -5.04 -5.64
C VAL A 60 9.20 -5.23 -4.11
N GLY A 61 8.34 -4.48 -3.42
CA GLY A 61 8.02 -4.68 -2.00
C GLY A 61 9.01 -4.11 -0.99
N ARG A 62 10.24 -3.73 -1.38
CA ARG A 62 11.24 -3.18 -0.45
C ARG A 62 10.78 -1.90 0.26
N HIS A 63 10.31 -0.92 -0.50
CA HIS A 63 9.82 0.33 0.08
C HIS A 63 8.58 0.10 0.96
N MET A 64 7.64 -0.71 0.46
CA MET A 64 6.41 -1.06 1.19
C MET A 64 6.71 -1.76 2.52
N HIS A 65 7.61 -2.75 2.54
CA HIS A 65 8.05 -3.42 3.77
C HIS A 65 8.66 -2.43 4.77
N GLN A 66 9.62 -1.61 4.30
CA GLN A 66 10.30 -0.65 5.18
C GLN A 66 9.33 0.40 5.77
N SER A 67 8.41 0.90 4.94
CA SER A 67 7.47 1.95 5.36
C SER A 67 6.34 1.41 6.21
N ARG A 68 5.70 0.30 5.81
CA ARG A 68 4.48 -0.21 6.46
C ARG A 68 4.77 -1.20 7.57
N VAL A 69 5.63 -2.17 7.33
CA VAL A 69 5.92 -3.22 8.30
C VAL A 69 6.91 -2.72 9.35
N VAL A 70 8.05 -2.15 8.93
CA VAL A 70 9.09 -1.75 9.89
C VAL A 70 8.74 -0.43 10.59
N LYS A 71 8.45 0.62 9.83
CA LYS A 71 8.24 1.96 10.39
C LYS A 71 6.86 2.12 11.01
N ASP A 72 5.80 1.77 10.29
CA ASP A 72 4.41 1.95 10.76
C ASP A 72 3.90 0.78 11.61
N ARG A 73 4.62 -0.35 11.61
CA ARG A 73 4.35 -1.55 12.43
C ARG A 73 3.05 -2.26 12.12
N TYR A 74 2.61 -2.20 10.86
CA TYR A 74 1.57 -3.10 10.37
C TYR A 74 2.10 -4.53 10.25
N SER A 75 1.23 -5.52 10.44
CA SER A 75 1.54 -6.89 10.08
C SER A 75 1.59 -7.06 8.55
N VAL A 76 2.17 -8.16 8.07
CA VAL A 76 2.11 -8.51 6.64
C VAL A 76 0.66 -8.73 6.21
N ASP A 77 -0.17 -9.30 7.07
CA ASP A 77 -1.59 -9.56 6.79
C ASP A 77 -2.39 -8.26 6.65
N ASP A 78 -2.09 -7.24 7.48
CA ASP A 78 -2.66 -5.89 7.32
C ASP A 78 -2.32 -5.31 5.96
N VAL A 79 -1.06 -5.46 5.52
CA VAL A 79 -0.60 -4.98 4.22
C VAL A 79 -1.32 -5.72 3.09
N LEU A 80 -1.51 -7.04 3.20
CA LEU A 80 -2.29 -7.81 2.22
C LEU A 80 -3.74 -7.31 2.12
N CYS A 81 -4.40 -7.07 3.25
CA CYS A 81 -5.75 -6.50 3.28
C CYS A 81 -5.80 -5.13 2.60
N GLN A 82 -4.80 -4.28 2.85
CA GLN A 82 -4.69 -2.96 2.22
C GLN A 82 -4.50 -3.08 0.70
N ILE A 83 -3.66 -4.01 0.23
CA ILE A 83 -3.44 -4.26 -1.21
C ILE A 83 -4.73 -4.74 -1.87
N GLY A 84 -5.37 -5.77 -1.32
CA GLY A 84 -6.59 -6.34 -1.87
C GLY A 84 -7.74 -5.34 -1.95
N SER A 85 -7.91 -4.53 -0.89
CA SER A 85 -8.94 -3.49 -0.84
C SER A 85 -8.67 -2.35 -1.83
N SER A 86 -7.45 -1.79 -1.83
CA SER A 86 -7.12 -0.67 -2.71
C SER A 86 -7.10 -1.05 -4.18
N LEU A 87 -6.70 -2.28 -4.51
CA LEU A 87 -6.77 -2.84 -5.86
C LEU A 87 -8.06 -3.64 -6.06
N ALA A 88 -9.20 -3.27 -5.48
CA ALA A 88 -10.46 -3.86 -5.89
C ALA A 88 -10.83 -3.43 -7.33
N GLU A 89 -11.67 -4.20 -7.99
CA GLU A 89 -12.19 -3.85 -9.33
C GLU A 89 -13.04 -2.57 -9.32
N THR A 90 -13.72 -2.33 -8.20
CA THR A 90 -14.51 -1.12 -7.97
C THR A 90 -13.68 0.09 -7.57
N SER A 91 -12.36 -0.06 -7.42
CA SER A 91 -11.47 1.04 -7.03
C SER A 91 -11.30 2.05 -8.15
N ILE A 92 -11.11 3.31 -7.76
CA ILE A 92 -11.05 4.45 -8.67
C ILE A 92 -9.64 5.04 -8.72
N ILE A 93 -9.30 5.62 -9.87
CA ILE A 93 -8.00 6.26 -10.09
C ILE A 93 -8.07 7.72 -9.68
N HIS A 94 -7.17 8.12 -8.79
CA HIS A 94 -6.83 9.50 -8.49
C HIS A 94 -5.38 9.75 -8.84
N GLY A 95 -5.01 10.95 -9.21
CA GLY A 95 -3.61 11.26 -9.34
C GLY A 95 -3.31 12.71 -9.60
N SER A 96 -2.02 13.00 -9.48
CA SER A 96 -1.41 14.27 -9.84
C SER A 96 -0.25 13.99 -10.79
N SER A 97 0.40 15.05 -11.28
CA SER A 97 1.64 14.92 -12.05
C SER A 97 2.76 14.16 -11.32
N LYS A 98 2.67 13.99 -9.99
CA LYS A 98 3.70 13.35 -9.16
C LYS A 98 3.38 11.92 -8.72
N MET A 99 2.11 11.52 -8.70
CA MET A 99 1.70 10.24 -8.11
C MET A 99 0.38 9.76 -8.70
N THR A 100 0.31 8.45 -8.97
CA THR A 100 -0.92 7.75 -9.36
C THR A 100 -1.39 6.91 -8.18
N ILE A 101 -2.66 7.06 -7.82
CA ILE A 101 -3.30 6.42 -6.67
C ILE A 101 -4.50 5.61 -7.17
N VAL A 102 -4.61 4.36 -6.71
CA VAL A 102 -5.82 3.55 -6.83
C VAL A 102 -6.48 3.55 -5.46
N GLN A 103 -7.66 4.14 -5.33
CA GLN A 103 -8.36 4.27 -4.07
C GLN A 103 -9.56 3.33 -4.02
N SER A 104 -9.69 2.59 -2.93
CA SER A 104 -10.87 1.78 -2.66
C SER A 104 -12.11 2.66 -2.54
N THR A 105 -13.22 2.19 -3.13
CA THR A 105 -14.54 2.81 -2.98
C THR A 105 -15.26 2.33 -1.71
N ILE A 106 -14.75 1.28 -1.06
CA ILE A 106 -15.36 0.63 0.11
C ILE A 106 -14.50 0.91 1.34
N LEU A 107 -15.14 1.28 2.46
CA LEU A 107 -14.44 1.40 3.74
C LEU A 107 -14.18 0.02 4.33
N ARG A 108 -12.98 -0.18 4.87
CA ARG A 108 -12.56 -1.41 5.52
C ARG A 108 -12.31 -1.17 7.02
N ALA A 109 -12.68 -2.10 7.87
CA ALA A 109 -12.23 -2.07 9.27
C ALA A 109 -10.72 -2.39 9.32
N ASP A 110 -9.93 -1.53 9.95
CA ASP A 110 -8.47 -1.68 9.99
C ASP A 110 -7.97 -2.73 10.99
N GLY A 111 -8.85 -3.33 11.80
CA GLY A 111 -8.50 -4.25 12.88
C GLY A 111 -8.03 -3.56 14.17
N TYR A 112 -7.86 -2.23 14.14
CA TYR A 112 -7.45 -1.39 15.26
C TYR A 112 -8.57 -0.44 15.72
N GLY A 113 -9.76 -0.51 15.13
CA GLY A 113 -10.94 0.27 15.54
C GLY A 113 -11.19 1.53 14.70
N SER A 114 -10.60 1.62 13.50
CA SER A 114 -10.89 2.67 12.54
C SER A 114 -11.47 2.09 11.25
N MET A 115 -12.36 2.85 10.61
CA MET A 115 -12.81 2.57 9.25
C MET A 115 -11.93 3.34 8.28
N VAL A 116 -11.25 2.63 7.40
CA VAL A 116 -10.21 3.19 6.53
C VAL A 116 -10.59 3.07 5.07
N ARG A 117 -10.09 4.02 4.28
CA ARG A 117 -10.13 3.96 2.81
C ARG A 117 -8.73 3.66 2.30
N ASP A 118 -8.53 2.44 1.82
CA ASP A 118 -7.21 2.01 1.37
C ASP A 118 -6.85 2.63 0.02
N GLU A 119 -5.60 3.08 -0.09
CA GLU A 119 -5.00 3.65 -1.30
C GLU A 119 -3.76 2.85 -1.68
N ALA A 120 -3.67 2.42 -2.93
CA ALA A 120 -2.45 1.89 -3.53
C ALA A 120 -1.75 3.01 -4.27
N VAL A 121 -0.46 3.21 -3.98
CA VAL A 121 0.40 4.15 -4.67
C VAL A 121 1.12 3.40 -5.79
N LEU A 122 0.86 3.80 -7.03
CA LEU A 122 1.52 3.27 -8.21
C LEU A 122 2.64 4.19 -8.66
N GLU A 123 3.85 3.65 -8.73
CA GLU A 123 4.96 4.27 -9.43
C GLU A 123 4.98 3.78 -10.88
N LEU A 124 5.00 4.73 -11.81
CA LEU A 124 4.88 4.45 -13.24
C LEU A 124 6.20 4.83 -13.91
N LEU A 125 7.09 3.86 -14.05
CA LEU A 125 8.46 4.08 -14.52
C LEU A 125 8.48 4.72 -15.91
N ALA A 126 9.31 5.75 -16.11
CA ALA A 126 9.41 6.48 -17.37
C ALA A 126 9.98 5.65 -18.53
N ARG A 127 10.79 4.62 -18.22
CA ARG A 127 11.56 3.86 -19.23
C ARG A 127 10.83 2.60 -19.75
N LYS A 128 9.80 2.15 -19.03
CA LYS A 128 8.81 1.13 -19.44
C LYS A 128 7.55 1.44 -18.63
N PRO A 129 6.41 1.82 -19.25
CA PRO A 129 5.25 2.27 -18.50
C PRO A 129 4.48 1.05 -17.98
N LYS A 130 5.10 0.35 -17.01
CA LYS A 130 4.47 -0.66 -16.16
C LYS A 130 4.08 -0.02 -14.84
N ALA A 131 3.00 -0.52 -14.25
CA ALA A 131 2.60 -0.11 -12.92
C ALA A 131 3.41 -0.88 -11.87
N GLU A 132 4.17 -0.18 -11.05
CA GLU A 132 4.77 -0.76 -9.83
C GLU A 132 3.93 -0.36 -8.62
N LEU A 133 3.47 -1.33 -7.84
CA LEU A 133 2.90 -1.09 -6.52
C LEU A 133 4.02 -0.68 -5.56
N PHE A 134 4.13 0.63 -5.34
CA PHE A 134 5.18 1.23 -4.53
C PHE A 134 4.87 1.15 -3.03
N SER A 135 3.63 1.42 -2.65
CA SER A 135 3.15 1.38 -1.26
C SER A 135 1.62 1.30 -1.20
N VAL A 136 1.10 1.04 -0.01
CA VAL A 136 -0.32 1.13 0.34
C VAL A 136 -0.53 2.09 1.50
N ILE A 137 -1.68 2.73 1.62
CA ILE A 137 -1.99 3.71 2.66
C ILE A 137 -3.44 3.50 3.15
N PRO A 138 -3.67 3.07 4.40
CA PRO A 138 -5.00 2.97 4.98
C PRO A 138 -5.49 4.35 5.45
N LYS A 139 -6.06 5.18 4.57
CA LYS A 139 -6.46 6.55 4.95
C LYS A 139 -7.54 6.54 6.04
N GLY A 140 -7.35 7.39 7.05
CA GLY A 140 -8.25 7.50 8.20
C GLY A 140 -7.79 6.71 9.42
N ASP A 141 -6.66 6.02 9.34
CA ASP A 141 -6.09 5.24 10.42
C ASP A 141 -5.14 6.05 11.32
N ILE A 142 -4.78 5.44 12.45
CA ILE A 142 -3.58 5.79 13.21
C ILE A 142 -2.71 4.55 13.20
N SER A 143 -1.52 4.63 12.59
CA SER A 143 -0.66 3.46 12.49
C SER A 143 -0.35 2.84 13.85
N PRO A 144 -0.16 1.51 13.95
CA PRO A 144 0.19 0.83 15.19
C PRO A 144 1.35 1.50 15.92
N ALA A 145 2.37 1.93 15.16
CA ALA A 145 3.51 2.65 15.72
C ALA A 145 3.14 3.97 16.42
N ARG A 146 2.20 4.74 15.86
CA ARG A 146 1.73 6.03 16.42
C ARG A 146 0.78 5.84 17.59
N ARG A 147 -0.05 4.79 17.57
CA ARG A 147 -0.96 4.47 18.68
C ARG A 147 -0.19 4.22 19.97
N GLU A 148 0.87 3.41 19.92
CA GLU A 148 1.69 3.14 21.09
C GLU A 148 2.38 4.40 21.64
N GLN A 149 2.88 5.28 20.75
CA GLN A 149 3.48 6.54 21.17
C GLN A 149 2.46 7.44 21.89
N LYS A 150 1.20 7.46 21.43
CA LYS A 150 0.12 8.20 22.09
C LYS A 150 -0.19 7.63 23.48
N GLN A 151 -0.34 6.30 23.60
CA GLN A 151 -0.57 5.63 24.88
C GLN A 151 0.60 5.82 25.88
N LYS A 152 1.84 5.89 25.40
CA LYS A 152 3.01 6.20 26.25
C LYS A 152 3.00 7.64 26.77
N LYS A 153 2.50 8.59 25.98
CA LYS A 153 2.39 10.01 26.41
C LYS A 153 1.22 10.24 27.37
N GLU A 154 0.17 9.45 27.28
CA GLU A 154 -1.06 9.59 28.08
C GLU A 154 -1.00 8.85 29.43
N ARG A 155 0.01 8.00 29.66
CA ARG A 155 0.29 7.43 30.99
C ARG A 155 1.17 8.39 31.80
N PRO A 156 0.66 9.03 32.87
CA PRO A 156 1.50 9.83 33.76
C PRO A 156 2.56 8.94 34.41
N LEU A 157 3.73 9.50 34.73
CA LEU A 157 4.73 8.82 35.57
C LEU A 157 4.15 8.62 36.98
N GLU A 158 3.45 7.51 37.21
CA GLU A 158 3.29 6.96 38.56
C GLU A 158 4.54 6.14 38.89
N SER A 159 5.56 6.81 39.44
CA SER A 159 6.56 6.25 40.35
C SER A 159 7.62 7.30 40.67
N GLY A 160 7.34 8.07 41.72
CA GLY A 160 8.27 9.06 42.26
C GLY A 160 7.86 9.53 43.65
N LEU A 161 7.26 8.63 44.45
CA LEU A 161 7.00 8.85 45.88
C LEU A 161 7.48 7.60 46.62
N GLU A 162 8.79 7.39 46.65
CA GLU A 162 9.41 6.70 47.78
C GLU A 162 9.76 7.77 48.81
N THR A 163 8.88 7.87 49.80
CA THR A 163 9.11 8.52 51.09
C THR A 163 10.44 8.08 51.70
N ARG A 164 11.28 9.05 52.04
CA ARG A 164 12.27 8.96 53.12
C ARG A 164 12.20 10.23 53.95
#